data_AF-A0A954S4W9-F1
#
_entry.id   AF-A0A954S4W9-F1
#
_cell.length_a   1.000
_cell.length_b   1.000
_cell.length_c   1.000
_cell.angle_alpha   90.00
_cell.angle_beta   90.00
_cell.angle_gamma   90.00
#
_symmetry.space_group_name_H-M   'P 1'
#
loop_
_entity.id
_entity.type
_entity.pdbx_description
1 polymer ?
#
loop_
_entity_poly.entity_id
_entity_poly.type
_entity_poly.pdbx_seq_one_letter_code
_entity_poly.pdbx_strand_id
1 'polypeptide(L)'
;MRVFLPVNIARIKYWTWKIFSKFLLGIVYFSIIAEGLRQIVPVLGQRLYKLPGLSSLQDYEATYRLDLAPIFAGFLLLAVWSLWASLLKIWLLDDDSRRYSDSHKLLIATLGGTILTVDAYIFYAAMLEYGWGGSFSFSALVATAAYVGVLIFVLYVSHQLQEDVNQLKLRG
;
A
#
# COMPACT_ATOMS: atom_id res chain seq x y z
N MET A 1 13.75 24.98 17.51
CA MET A 1 13.10 26.07 16.75
C MET A 1 11.99 25.48 15.89
N ARG A 2 10.70 25.59 16.27
CA ARG A 2 9.58 25.22 15.38
C ARG A 2 9.19 26.45 14.57
N VAL A 3 9.47 26.42 13.27
CA VAL A 3 9.07 27.49 12.34
C VAL A 3 7.54 27.45 12.22
N PHE A 4 6.87 28.46 12.77
CA PHE A 4 5.41 28.62 12.68
C PHE A 4 5.06 29.00 11.25
N LEU A 5 4.64 28.02 10.45
CA LEU A 5 4.09 28.26 9.13
C LEU A 5 2.60 28.63 9.24
N PRO A 6 2.11 29.59 8.45
CA PRO A 6 0.68 29.89 8.38
C PRO A 6 -0.11 28.66 7.93
N VAL A 7 -1.35 28.53 8.41
CA VAL A 7 -2.24 27.35 8.24
C VAL A 7 -2.33 26.88 6.78
N ASN A 8 -2.36 27.82 5.84
CA ASN A 8 -2.40 27.52 4.40
C ASN A 8 -1.12 26.82 3.91
N ILE A 9 0.05 27.22 4.39
CA ILE A 9 1.33 26.60 3.99
C ILE A 9 1.46 25.20 4.61
N ALA A 10 1.02 24.99 5.85
CA ALA A 10 0.98 23.67 6.45
C ALA A 10 0.07 22.70 5.68
N ARG A 11 -1.13 23.16 5.26
CA ARG A 11 -2.06 22.37 4.45
C ARG A 11 -1.49 22.03 3.06
N ILE A 12 -0.86 23.00 2.40
CA ILE A 12 -0.20 22.78 1.10
C ILE A 12 0.92 21.75 1.27
N LYS A 13 1.81 21.92 2.26
CA LYS A 13 2.91 20.99 2.53
C LYS A 13 2.42 19.57 2.79
N TYR A 14 1.34 19.40 3.56
CA TYR A 14 0.70 18.10 3.78
C TYR A 14 0.19 17.49 2.48
N TRP A 15 -0.58 18.25 1.69
CA TRP A 15 -1.14 17.77 0.43
C TRP A 15 -0.07 17.43 -0.60
N THR A 16 0.96 18.28 -0.74
CA THR A 16 2.10 18.05 -1.63
C THR A 16 2.85 16.79 -1.21
N TRP A 17 3.17 16.64 0.08
CA TRP A 17 3.83 15.44 0.59
C TRP A 17 3.00 14.18 0.32
N LYS A 18 1.69 14.25 0.59
CA LYS A 18 0.77 13.13 0.44
C LYS A 18 0.61 12.70 -1.02
N ILE A 19 0.43 13.65 -1.95
CA ILE A 19 0.35 13.34 -3.38
C ILE A 19 1.67 12.77 -3.85
N PHE A 20 2.78 13.45 -3.56
CA PHE A 20 4.09 13.06 -4.05
C PHE A 20 4.49 11.66 -3.59
N SER A 21 4.38 11.38 -2.28
CA SER A 21 4.69 10.08 -1.72
C SER A 21 3.77 8.98 -2.25
N LYS A 22 2.45 9.20 -2.29
CA LYS A 22 1.48 8.22 -2.84
C LYS A 22 1.70 7.94 -4.31
N PHE A 23 2.02 8.96 -5.10
CA PHE A 23 2.21 8.79 -6.53
C PHE A 23 3.50 8.03 -6.83
N LEU A 24 4.62 8.45 -6.21
CA LEU A 24 5.92 7.85 -6.45
C LEU A 24 5.96 6.40 -5.93
N LEU A 25 5.50 6.17 -4.69
CA LEU A 25 5.37 4.82 -4.16
C LEU A 25 4.34 4.01 -4.93
N GLY A 26 3.23 4.62 -5.33
CA GLY A 26 2.17 3.98 -6.09
C GLY A 26 2.67 3.35 -7.38
N ILE A 27 3.48 4.06 -8.16
CA ILE A 27 4.03 3.53 -9.42
C ILE A 27 4.96 2.33 -9.18
N VAL A 28 5.87 2.46 -8.22
CA VAL A 28 6.85 1.42 -7.90
C VAL A 28 6.12 0.18 -7.36
N TYR A 29 5.21 0.37 -6.42
CA TYR A 29 4.46 -0.71 -5.80
C TYR A 29 3.48 -1.38 -6.74
N PHE A 30 2.79 -0.61 -7.57
CA PHE A 30 1.88 -1.16 -8.56
C PHE A 30 2.62 -2.14 -9.49
N SER A 31 3.82 -1.77 -9.94
CA SER A 31 4.64 -2.61 -10.81
C SER A 31 5.07 -3.89 -10.11
N ILE A 32 5.55 -3.80 -8.86
CA ILE A 32 6.04 -4.94 -8.10
C ILE A 32 4.90 -5.89 -7.70
N ILE A 33 3.79 -5.35 -7.21
CA ILE A 33 2.62 -6.16 -6.80
C ILE A 33 2.01 -6.86 -8.02
N ALA A 34 1.92 -6.18 -9.17
CA ALA A 34 1.43 -6.80 -10.40
C ALA A 34 2.28 -8.01 -10.80
N GLU A 35 3.61 -7.91 -10.68
CA GLU A 35 4.51 -9.01 -10.99
C GLU A 35 4.42 -10.14 -9.95
N GLY A 36 4.39 -9.81 -8.65
CA GLY A 36 4.20 -10.80 -7.59
C GLY A 36 2.87 -11.56 -7.71
N LEU A 37 1.80 -10.88 -8.13
CA LEU A 37 0.50 -11.52 -8.36
C LEU A 37 0.54 -12.52 -9.52
N ARG A 38 1.24 -12.19 -10.61
CA ARG A 38 1.39 -13.12 -11.75
C ARG A 38 2.11 -14.39 -11.34
N GLN A 39 3.09 -14.27 -10.44
CA GLN A 39 3.87 -15.41 -9.97
C GLN A 39 3.08 -16.29 -9.00
N ILE A 40 2.39 -15.69 -8.03
CA ILE A 40 1.65 -16.42 -6.99
C ILE A 40 0.37 -17.02 -7.56
N VAL A 41 -0.33 -16.29 -8.43
CA VAL A 41 -1.57 -16.75 -9.06
C VAL A 41 -1.42 -16.63 -10.58
N PRO A 42 -0.82 -17.63 -11.25
CA PRO A 42 -0.62 -17.62 -12.70
C PRO A 42 -1.92 -17.44 -13.48
N VAL A 43 -3.06 -17.83 -12.89
CA VAL A 43 -4.41 -17.61 -13.43
C VAL A 43 -4.75 -16.12 -13.57
N LEU A 44 -4.25 -15.24 -12.68
CA LEU A 44 -4.43 -13.79 -12.79
C LEU A 44 -3.53 -13.17 -13.88
N GLY A 45 -2.49 -13.89 -14.30
CA GLY A 45 -1.67 -13.60 -15.47
C GLY A 45 -2.24 -14.13 -16.79
N GLN A 46 -3.40 -14.82 -16.75
CA GLN A 46 -4.07 -15.29 -17.95
C GLN A 46 -4.93 -14.17 -18.55
N ARG A 47 -4.82 -14.03 -19.86
CA ARG A 47 -5.58 -13.06 -20.65
C ARG A 47 -7.08 -13.29 -20.45
N LEU A 48 -7.83 -12.24 -20.12
CA LEU A 48 -9.27 -12.28 -19.77
C LEU A 48 -10.14 -13.06 -20.77
N TYR A 49 -9.78 -13.07 -22.05
CA TYR A 49 -10.55 -13.77 -23.09
C TYR A 49 -10.57 -15.30 -22.94
N LYS A 50 -9.67 -15.88 -22.13
CA LYS A 50 -9.65 -17.33 -21.88
C LYS A 50 -10.67 -17.77 -20.82
N LEU A 51 -11.36 -16.85 -20.14
CA LEU A 51 -12.37 -17.17 -19.15
C LEU A 51 -13.71 -17.53 -19.82
N PRO A 52 -14.37 -18.63 -19.40
CA PRO A 52 -15.67 -19.01 -19.94
C PRO A 52 -16.70 -17.93 -19.62
N GLY A 53 -17.38 -17.39 -20.63
CA GLY A 53 -18.38 -16.32 -20.51
C GLY A 53 -17.92 -14.92 -20.97
N LEU A 54 -16.62 -14.72 -21.23
CA LEU A 54 -16.06 -13.45 -21.71
C LEU A 54 -15.50 -13.54 -23.15
N SER A 55 -15.81 -14.61 -23.90
CA SER A 55 -15.33 -14.80 -25.28
C SER A 55 -15.81 -13.70 -26.25
N SER A 56 -16.93 -13.03 -25.92
CA SER A 56 -17.45 -11.90 -26.71
C SER A 56 -16.56 -10.65 -26.65
N LEU A 57 -15.56 -10.58 -25.75
CA LEU A 57 -14.59 -9.48 -25.68
C LEU A 57 -13.37 -9.70 -26.60
N GLN A 58 -13.32 -10.84 -27.31
CA GLN A 58 -12.25 -11.16 -28.24
C GLN A 58 -12.22 -10.22 -29.46
N ASP A 59 -13.36 -9.64 -29.82
CA ASP A 59 -13.50 -8.71 -30.96
C ASP A 59 -13.03 -7.28 -30.62
N TYR A 60 -12.74 -6.99 -29.35
CA TYR A 60 -12.18 -5.71 -28.93
C TYR A 60 -10.65 -5.80 -28.83
N GLU A 61 -9.97 -5.16 -29.78
CA GLU A 61 -8.50 -5.15 -29.92
C GLU A 61 -7.77 -4.68 -28.64
N ALA A 62 -8.41 -3.81 -27.85
CA ALA A 62 -7.89 -3.32 -26.57
C ALA A 62 -7.93 -4.36 -25.43
N THR A 63 -8.90 -5.28 -25.43
CA THR A 63 -9.11 -6.25 -24.34
C THR A 63 -8.23 -7.49 -24.48
N TYR A 64 -7.66 -7.72 -25.67
CA TYR A 64 -6.81 -8.88 -25.96
C TYR A 64 -5.51 -8.92 -25.14
N ARG A 65 -5.02 -7.76 -24.69
CA ARG A 65 -3.81 -7.62 -23.86
C ARG A 65 -4.08 -7.29 -22.39
N LEU A 66 -5.35 -7.14 -22.00
CA LEU A 66 -5.67 -6.82 -20.62
C LEU A 66 -5.45 -8.06 -19.75
N ASP A 67 -4.52 -7.90 -18.82
CA ASP A 67 -4.18 -8.87 -17.79
C ASP A 67 -4.93 -8.49 -16.51
N LEU A 68 -5.42 -9.48 -15.75
CA LEU A 68 -6.14 -9.18 -14.49
C LEU A 68 -5.20 -8.74 -13.39
N ALA A 69 -3.94 -9.17 -13.45
CA ALA A 69 -2.88 -8.84 -12.50
C ALA A 69 -2.78 -7.34 -12.14
N PRO A 70 -2.65 -6.38 -13.08
CA PRO A 70 -2.60 -4.95 -12.76
C PRO A 70 -3.88 -4.42 -12.10
N ILE A 71 -5.06 -4.93 -12.45
CA ILE A 71 -6.32 -4.50 -11.83
C ILE A 71 -6.35 -4.93 -10.37
N PHE A 72 -6.05 -6.21 -10.11
CA PHE A 72 -5.98 -6.73 -8.75
C PHE A 72 -4.84 -6.11 -7.94
N ALA A 73 -3.70 -5.82 -8.56
CA ALA A 73 -2.59 -5.11 -7.92
C ALA A 73 -3.01 -3.72 -7.47
N GLY A 74 -3.78 -2.99 -8.28
CA GLY A 74 -4.35 -1.70 -7.89
C GLY A 74 -5.30 -1.80 -6.69
N PHE A 75 -6.18 -2.80 -6.69
CA PHE A 75 -7.11 -3.03 -5.57
C PHE A 75 -6.35 -3.40 -4.28
N LEU A 76 -5.36 -4.28 -4.38
CA LEU A 76 -4.53 -4.71 -3.26
C LEU A 76 -3.71 -3.55 -2.70
N LEU A 77 -3.14 -2.72 -3.57
CA LEU A 77 -2.41 -1.50 -3.18
C LEU A 77 -3.30 -0.52 -2.40
N LEU A 78 -4.56 -0.32 -2.84
CA LEU A 78 -5.52 0.52 -2.11
C LEU A 78 -5.89 -0.09 -0.75
N ALA A 79 -6.12 -1.40 -0.69
CA ALA A 79 -6.43 -2.11 0.53
C ALA A 79 -5.28 -2.01 1.55
N VAL A 80 -4.05 -2.30 1.12
CA VAL A 80 -2.83 -2.21 1.93
C VAL A 80 -2.63 -0.79 2.44
N TRP A 81 -2.79 0.24 1.59
CA TRP A 81 -2.67 1.63 2.03
C TRP A 81 -3.70 1.99 3.12
N SER A 82 -4.95 1.55 2.94
CA SER A 82 -6.03 1.80 3.90
C SER A 82 -5.79 1.09 5.24
N LEU A 83 -5.31 -0.15 5.20
CA LEU A 83 -5.00 -0.94 6.37
C LEU A 83 -3.82 -0.36 7.14
N TRP A 84 -2.75 0.02 6.45
CA TRP A 84 -1.61 0.71 7.06
C TRP A 84 -2.03 1.98 7.80
N ALA A 85 -2.87 2.81 7.18
CA ALA A 85 -3.40 4.01 7.82
C ALA A 85 -4.24 3.69 9.07
N SER A 86 -4.96 2.57 9.07
CA SER A 86 -5.80 2.14 10.19
C SER A 86 -4.97 1.55 11.33
N LEU A 87 -3.96 0.73 11.00
CA LEU A 87 -3.02 0.13 11.94
C LEU A 87 -2.20 1.20 12.66
N LEU A 88 -1.68 2.20 11.94
CA LEU A 88 -0.94 3.29 12.54
C LEU A 88 -1.79 4.15 13.47
N LYS A 89 -3.06 4.38 13.15
CA LYS A 89 -3.97 5.06 14.07
C LYS A 89 -4.10 4.29 15.38
N ILE A 90 -4.24 2.97 15.33
CA ILE A 90 -4.38 2.14 16.53
C ILE A 90 -3.07 2.05 17.32
N TRP A 91 -1.94 1.95 16.64
CA TRP A 91 -0.62 1.81 17.27
C TRP A 91 -0.06 3.11 17.83
N LEU A 92 -0.32 4.25 17.16
CA LEU A 92 0.31 5.53 17.48
C LEU A 92 -0.63 6.47 18.26
N LEU A 93 -1.95 6.39 18.07
CA LEU A 93 -2.92 7.09 18.91
C LEU A 93 -3.52 6.16 19.96
N ASP A 94 -2.99 6.25 21.18
CA ASP A 94 -3.67 5.70 22.34
C ASP A 94 -4.89 6.57 22.78
N ASP A 95 -5.01 7.80 22.26
CA ASP A 95 -6.01 8.78 22.72
C ASP A 95 -7.41 8.55 22.12
N ASP A 96 -7.49 8.13 20.84
CA ASP A 96 -8.77 7.71 20.21
C ASP A 96 -9.13 6.25 20.55
N SER A 97 -8.22 5.55 21.25
CA SER A 97 -8.35 4.16 21.64
C SER A 97 -9.47 3.95 22.67
N ARG A 98 -9.92 5.00 23.37
CA ARG A 98 -11.09 4.95 24.26
C ARG A 98 -12.43 4.80 23.53
N ARG A 99 -12.47 5.10 22.23
CA ARG A 99 -13.72 5.08 21.44
C ARG A 99 -14.02 3.71 20.81
N TYR A 100 -13.00 2.86 20.70
CA TYR A 100 -13.12 1.52 20.13
C TYR A 100 -13.05 0.47 21.24
N SER A 101 -14.02 -0.44 21.26
CA SER A 101 -13.98 -1.63 22.12
C SER A 101 -12.69 -2.42 21.86
N ASP A 102 -12.10 -3.00 22.91
CA ASP A 102 -10.86 -3.76 22.85
C ASP A 102 -10.94 -4.93 21.84
N SER A 103 -12.13 -5.50 21.64
CA SER A 103 -12.37 -6.53 20.62
C SER A 103 -12.21 -6.00 19.19
N HIS A 104 -12.57 -4.74 18.93
CA HIS A 104 -12.44 -4.12 17.61
C HIS A 104 -10.98 -3.80 17.29
N LYS A 105 -10.21 -3.36 18.29
CA LYS A 105 -8.75 -3.14 18.15
C LYS A 105 -8.03 -4.44 17.81
N LEU A 106 -8.36 -5.52 18.51
CA LEU A 106 -7.76 -6.83 18.26
C LEU A 106 -8.12 -7.35 16.86
N LEU A 107 -9.37 -7.18 16.43
CA LEU A 107 -9.78 -7.54 15.07
C LEU A 107 -8.97 -6.77 14.02
N ILE A 108 -8.88 -5.43 14.13
CA ILE A 108 -8.12 -4.64 13.16
C ILE A 108 -6.62 -4.97 13.21
N ALA A 109 -6.06 -5.21 14.40
CA ALA A 109 -4.65 -5.57 14.54
C ALA A 109 -4.34 -6.94 13.90
N THR A 110 -5.19 -7.94 14.14
CA THR A 110 -5.04 -9.28 13.55
C THR A 110 -5.23 -9.24 12.04
N LEU A 111 -6.31 -8.62 11.55
CA LEU A 111 -6.63 -8.53 10.12
C LEU A 111 -5.63 -7.66 9.36
N GLY A 112 -5.19 -6.56 9.97
CA GLY A 112 -4.10 -5.76 9.43
C GLY A 112 -2.79 -6.53 9.40
N GLY A 113 -2.43 -7.21 10.50
CA GLY A 113 -1.20 -8.01 10.59
C GLY A 113 -1.14 -9.13 9.55
N THR A 114 -2.24 -9.86 9.34
CA THR A 114 -2.30 -10.92 8.32
C THR A 114 -2.16 -10.36 6.92
N ILE A 115 -2.87 -9.28 6.59
CA ILE A 115 -2.78 -8.67 5.25
C ILE A 115 -1.40 -8.08 5.00
N LEU A 116 -0.77 -7.45 6.00
CA LEU A 116 0.61 -6.97 5.87
C LEU A 116 1.62 -8.10 5.67
N THR A 117 1.41 -9.23 6.35
CA THR A 117 2.26 -10.41 6.17
C THR A 117 2.12 -10.95 4.74
N VAL A 118 0.89 -10.99 4.22
CA VAL A 118 0.62 -11.40 2.84
C VAL A 118 1.23 -10.42 1.83
N ASP A 119 1.12 -9.11 2.05
CA ASP A 119 1.71 -8.08 1.19
C ASP A 119 3.24 -8.16 1.16
N ALA A 120 3.88 -8.31 2.33
CA ALA A 120 5.32 -8.52 2.42
C ALA A 120 5.76 -9.82 1.71
N TYR A 121 4.96 -10.88 1.79
CA TYR A 121 5.21 -12.12 1.08
C TYR A 121 5.09 -11.95 -0.45
N ILE A 122 4.05 -11.25 -0.93
CA ILE A 122 3.88 -10.93 -2.36
C ILE A 122 5.07 -10.13 -2.88
N PHE A 123 5.51 -9.14 -2.12
CA PHE A 123 6.68 -8.32 -2.47
C PHE A 123 7.97 -9.15 -2.52
N TYR A 124 8.18 -10.02 -1.52
CA TYR A 124 9.33 -10.92 -1.49
C TYR A 124 9.32 -11.87 -2.69
N ALA A 125 8.17 -12.46 -3.02
CA ALA A 125 8.01 -13.32 -4.20
C ALA A 125 8.40 -12.57 -5.49
N ALA A 126 7.86 -11.37 -5.70
CA ALA A 126 8.21 -10.54 -6.84
C ALA A 126 9.72 -10.25 -6.93
N MET A 127 10.38 -10.00 -5.80
CA MET A 127 11.82 -9.74 -5.76
C MET A 127 12.69 -10.96 -6.10
N LEU A 128 12.21 -12.18 -5.83
CA LEU A 128 12.89 -13.39 -6.29
C LEU A 128 12.93 -13.48 -7.81
N GLU A 129 11.87 -13.02 -8.49
CA GLU A 129 11.74 -13.10 -9.95
C GLU A 129 12.58 -12.03 -10.68
N TYR A 130 12.70 -10.82 -10.12
CA TYR A 130 13.43 -9.70 -10.73
C TYR A 130 14.96 -9.90 -10.88
N GLY A 131 15.48 -11.10 -10.64
CA GLY A 131 16.86 -11.48 -11.00
C GLY A 131 17.80 -11.75 -9.84
N TRP A 132 17.28 -11.90 -8.61
CA TRP A 132 18.07 -12.30 -7.44
C TRP A 132 17.95 -13.81 -7.18
N GLY A 133 18.04 -14.58 -8.26
CA GLY A 133 17.61 -15.98 -8.37
C GLY A 133 18.11 -16.92 -7.27
N GLY A 134 17.19 -17.79 -6.83
CA GLY A 134 17.40 -18.85 -5.85
C GLY A 134 16.14 -19.12 -5.02
N SER A 135 16.05 -20.29 -4.37
CA SER A 135 14.95 -20.63 -3.45
C SER A 135 14.91 -19.71 -2.21
N PHE A 136 16.06 -19.16 -1.81
CA PHE A 136 16.20 -18.20 -0.74
C PHE A 136 17.20 -17.12 -1.14
N SER A 137 16.78 -15.85 -1.07
CA SER A 137 17.61 -14.71 -1.46
C SER A 137 17.65 -13.68 -0.33
N PHE A 138 18.80 -13.58 0.33
CA PHE A 138 18.99 -12.63 1.43
C PHE A 138 18.77 -11.18 0.99
N SER A 139 19.14 -10.85 -0.24
CA SER A 139 18.90 -9.53 -0.83
C SER A 139 17.42 -9.24 -1.03
N ALA A 140 16.61 -10.20 -1.46
CA ALA A 140 15.16 -10.04 -1.56
C ALA A 140 14.54 -9.77 -0.17
N LEU A 141 15.08 -10.42 0.88
CA LEU A 141 14.67 -10.17 2.25
C LEU A 141 15.05 -8.75 2.70
N VAL A 142 16.29 -8.31 2.46
CA VAL A 142 16.74 -6.93 2.76
C VAL A 142 15.92 -5.90 1.98
N ALA A 143 15.61 -6.15 0.71
CA ALA A 143 14.77 -5.28 -0.11
C ALA A 143 13.34 -5.20 0.45
N THR A 144 12.77 -6.32 0.90
CA THR A 144 11.46 -6.37 1.55
C THR A 144 11.46 -5.63 2.89
N ALA A 145 12.52 -5.77 3.69
CA ALA A 145 12.68 -5.05 4.95
C ALA A 145 12.82 -3.53 4.71
N ALA A 146 13.62 -3.13 3.71
CA ALA A 146 13.74 -1.73 3.31
C ALA A 146 12.41 -1.17 2.80
N TYR A 147 11.65 -1.95 2.03
CA TYR A 147 10.30 -1.62 1.58
C TYR A 147 9.36 -1.34 2.74
N VAL A 148 9.27 -2.26 3.72
CA VAL A 148 8.43 -2.07 4.92
C VAL A 148 8.90 -0.86 5.73
N GLY A 149 10.21 -0.66 5.84
CA GLY A 149 10.79 0.52 6.52
C GLY A 149 10.37 1.83 5.86
N VAL A 150 10.44 1.93 4.53
CA VAL A 150 10.00 3.12 3.78
C VAL A 150 8.50 3.36 3.95
N LEU A 151 7.67 2.32 3.93
CA LEU A 151 6.24 2.44 4.21
C LEU A 151 5.98 3.04 5.58
N ILE A 152 6.56 2.44 6.62
CA ILE A 152 6.41 2.91 8.00
C ILE A 152 6.86 4.37 8.10
N PHE A 153 8.00 4.73 7.51
CA PHE A 153 8.51 6.09 7.51
C PHE A 153 7.57 7.08 6.82
N VAL A 154 7.11 6.78 5.61
CA VAL A 154 6.21 7.67 4.85
C VAL A 154 4.89 7.87 5.57
N LEU A 155 4.35 6.80 6.15
CA LEU A 155 3.10 6.87 6.89
C LEU A 155 3.28 7.65 8.21
N TYR A 156 4.39 7.47 8.92
CA TYR A 156 4.74 8.24 10.11
C TYR A 156 4.82 9.75 9.79
N VAL A 157 5.55 10.13 8.74
CA VAL A 157 5.66 11.54 8.33
C VAL A 157 4.31 12.10 7.89
N SER A 158 3.53 11.33 7.12
CA SER A 158 2.18 11.71 6.72
C SER A 158 1.26 11.93 7.93
N HIS A 159 1.44 11.14 8.98
CA HIS A 159 0.68 11.27 10.21
C HIS A 159 1.08 12.53 10.98
N GLN A 160 2.38 12.76 11.18
CA GLN A 160 2.88 13.93 11.90
C GLN A 160 2.45 15.24 11.24
N LEU A 161 2.46 15.31 9.91
CA LEU A 161 1.93 16.47 9.18
C LEU A 161 0.42 16.66 9.38
N GLN A 162 -0.35 15.58 9.58
CA GLN A 162 -1.79 15.67 9.83
C GLN A 162 -2.10 16.23 11.21
N GLU A 163 -1.33 15.83 12.23
CA GLU A 163 -1.43 16.40 13.58
C GLU A 163 -1.12 17.89 13.60
N ASP A 164 -0.05 18.31 12.92
CA ASP A 164 0.33 19.72 12.81
C ASP A 164 -0.81 20.55 12.20
N VAL A 165 -1.47 20.05 11.15
CA VAL A 165 -2.62 20.71 10.52
C VAL A 165 -3.82 20.78 11.47
N ASN A 166 -4.08 19.73 12.24
CA ASN A 166 -5.20 19.70 13.19
C ASN A 166 -4.98 20.65 14.37
N GLN A 167 -3.77 20.71 14.92
CA GLN A 167 -3.44 21.66 16.01
C GLN A 167 -3.55 23.11 15.57
N LEU A 168 -3.17 23.41 14.32
CA LEU A 168 -3.32 24.74 13.74
C LEU A 168 -4.79 25.14 13.54
N LYS A 169 -5.67 24.19 13.23
CA LYS A 169 -7.12 24.43 13.09
C LYS A 169 -7.82 24.70 14.43
N LEU A 170 -7.31 24.16 15.53
CA LEU A 170 -7.87 24.40 16.88
C LEU A 170 -7.42 25.74 17.50
N ARG A 171 -6.39 26.37 16.94
CA ARG A 171 -5.79 27.62 17.45
C ARG A 171 -6.23 28.89 16.70
N GLY A 172 -6.88 28.76 15.56
CA GLY A 172 -7.41 29.87 14.75
C GLY A 172 -8.92 29.83 14.70
#